data_AF-A0A920JY52-F1
#
_entry.id   AF-A0A920JY52-F1
#
_cell.length_a   1.000
_cell.length_b   1.000
_cell.length_c   1.000
_cell.angle_alpha   90.00
_cell.angle_beta   90.00
_cell.angle_gamma   90.00
#
_symmetry.space_group_name_H-M   'P 1'
#
loop_
_entity.id
_entity.type
_entity.pdbx_description
1 polymer ?
#
loop_
_entity_poly.entity_id
_entity_poly.type
_entity_poly.pdbx_seq_one_letter_code
_entity_poly.pdbx_strand_id
1 'polypeptide(L)'
;MILSVQFRHGTCGIWGLLAVTLTGGSLGAQIYGALMIFLWTFIVSLIFWSIIKMFFGLRVTEEEETDGVDISECGLEAYPEFSKASGAKPSVYPEQ
;
A
#
# COMPACT_ATOMS: atom_id res chain seq x y z
N MET A 1 -4.18 0.36 -3.98
CA MET A 1 -3.47 0.94 -2.82
C MET A 1 -2.15 1.61 -3.19
N ILE A 2 -1.25 0.94 -3.93
CA ILE A 2 0.08 1.50 -4.30
C ILE A 2 -0.04 2.76 -5.17
N LEU A 3 -0.88 2.75 -6.22
CA LEU A 3 -1.07 3.90 -7.11
C LEU A 3 -1.65 5.14 -6.40
N SER A 4 -2.54 4.94 -5.43
CA SER A 4 -3.17 6.03 -4.68
C SER A 4 -2.24 6.66 -3.64
N VAL A 5 -1.27 5.92 -3.11
CA VAL A 5 -0.21 6.44 -2.23
C VAL A 5 0.82 7.24 -3.03
N GLN A 6 1.25 6.72 -4.19
CA GLN A 6 2.21 7.42 -5.05
C GLN A 6 1.66 8.73 -5.58
N PHE A 7 0.37 8.80 -5.86
CA PHE A 7 -0.25 10.05 -6.30
C PHE A 7 -0.16 11.15 -5.22
N ARG A 8 -0.51 10.85 -3.97
CA ARG A 8 -0.47 11.85 -2.87
C ARG A 8 0.96 12.27 -2.51
N HIS A 9 1.85 11.31 -2.28
CA HIS A 9 3.21 11.63 -1.84
C HIS A 9 4.06 12.19 -2.98
N GLY A 10 3.86 11.68 -4.21
CA GLY A 10 4.57 12.14 -5.40
C GLY A 10 4.22 13.57 -5.79
N THR A 11 2.93 13.94 -5.76
CA THR A 11 2.52 15.33 -6.06
C THR A 11 3.03 16.33 -5.01
N CYS A 12 2.93 15.99 -3.71
CA CYS A 12 3.51 16.81 -2.64
C CYS A 12 5.04 16.94 -2.75
N GLY A 13 5.73 15.85 -3.09
CA GLY A 13 7.18 15.84 -3.26
C GLY A 13 7.66 16.70 -4.43
N ILE A 14 6.98 16.60 -5.59
CA ILE A 14 7.28 17.43 -6.77
C ILE A 14 7.06 18.92 -6.44
N TRP A 15 5.95 19.25 -5.76
CA TRP A 15 5.71 20.62 -5.30
C TRP A 15 6.80 21.12 -4.35
N GLY A 16 7.23 20.29 -3.40
CA GLY A 16 8.32 20.63 -2.48
C GLY A 16 9.63 20.96 -3.20
N LEU A 17 10.04 20.17 -4.19
CA LEU A 17 11.26 20.42 -4.98
C LEU A 17 11.17 21.70 -5.81
N LEU A 18 9.99 22.00 -6.36
CA LEU A 18 9.76 23.25 -7.09
C LEU A 18 9.78 24.47 -6.15
N ALA A 19 9.24 24.36 -4.94
CA ALA A 19 9.26 25.45 -3.97
C ALA A 19 10.68 25.90 -3.57
N VAL A 20 11.67 24.99 -3.60
CA VAL A 20 13.08 25.33 -3.33
C VAL A 20 13.64 26.33 -4.36
N THR A 21 13.10 26.36 -5.58
CA THR A 21 13.51 27.34 -6.59
C THR A 21 13.10 28.77 -6.22
N LEU A 22 12.02 28.92 -5.44
CA LEU A 22 11.54 30.22 -4.96
C LEU A 22 12.42 30.78 -3.83
N THR A 23 13.17 29.93 -3.13
CA THR A 23 14.07 30.32 -2.03
C THR A 23 15.53 30.48 -2.48
N GLY A 24 15.80 30.54 -3.79
CA GLY A 24 17.14 30.74 -4.35
C GLY A 24 17.81 29.50 -4.93
N GLY A 25 17.11 28.37 -5.05
CA GLY A 25 17.62 27.16 -5.70
C GLY A 25 17.58 27.24 -7.24
N SER A 26 18.51 26.54 -7.91
CA SER A 26 18.49 26.42 -9.37
C SER A 26 17.38 25.46 -9.84
N LEU A 27 16.49 25.96 -10.70
CA LEU A 27 15.39 25.18 -11.28
C LEU A 27 15.88 23.96 -12.07
N GLY A 28 16.97 24.09 -12.81
CA GLY A 28 17.56 22.97 -13.55
C GLY A 28 18.04 21.83 -12.65
N ALA A 29 18.66 22.17 -11.51
CA ALA A 29 19.13 21.18 -10.54
C ALA A 29 17.95 20.44 -9.86
N GLN A 30 16.86 21.15 -9.56
CA GLN A 30 15.68 20.55 -8.93
C GLN A 30 14.93 19.60 -9.87
N ILE A 31 14.79 19.97 -11.16
CA ILE A 31 14.17 19.08 -12.16
C ILE A 31 15.03 17.83 -12.38
N TYR A 32 16.35 17.98 -12.49
CA TYR A 32 17.25 16.84 -12.65
C TYR A 32 17.21 15.90 -11.43
N GLY A 33 17.24 16.47 -10.22
CA GLY A 33 17.08 15.70 -8.99
C GLY A 33 15.75 14.96 -8.91
N ALA A 34 14.64 15.63 -9.26
CA ALA A 34 13.32 15.02 -9.31
C ALA A 34 13.26 13.82 -10.28
N LEU A 35 13.80 13.99 -11.49
CA LEU A 35 13.86 12.93 -12.50
C LEU A 35 14.70 11.74 -12.03
N MET A 36 15.87 12.00 -11.42
CA MET A 36 16.73 10.94 -10.92
C MET A 36 16.08 10.15 -9.78
N ILE A 37 15.46 10.84 -8.82
CA ILE A 37 14.75 10.17 -7.71
C ILE A 37 13.58 9.35 -8.27
N PHE A 38 12.80 9.92 -9.18
CA PHE A 38 11.66 9.23 -9.78
C PHE A 38 12.08 7.96 -10.52
N LEU A 39 13.07 8.06 -11.42
CA LEU A 39 13.56 6.92 -12.19
C LEU A 39 14.19 5.85 -11.30
N TRP A 40 15.07 6.27 -10.36
CA TRP A 40 15.74 5.34 -9.47
C TRP A 40 14.75 4.54 -8.61
N THR A 41 13.82 5.24 -7.95
CA THR A 41 12.85 4.59 -7.06
C THR A 41 11.92 3.66 -7.83
N PHE A 42 11.48 4.04 -9.03
CA PHE A 42 10.60 3.21 -9.84
C PHE A 42 11.34 1.97 -10.37
N ILE A 43 12.56 2.13 -10.91
CA ILE A 43 13.34 1.01 -11.46
C ILE A 43 13.70 0.01 -10.36
N VAL A 44 14.27 0.48 -9.24
CA VAL A 44 14.68 -0.40 -8.14
C VAL A 44 13.47 -1.11 -7.54
N SER A 45 12.36 -0.39 -7.36
CA SER A 45 11.13 -1.01 -6.85
C SER A 45 10.59 -2.07 -7.80
N LEU A 46 10.54 -1.80 -9.11
CA LEU A 46 10.10 -2.79 -10.11
C LEU A 46 10.98 -4.04 -10.10
N ILE A 47 12.31 -3.87 -10.06
CA ILE A 47 13.25 -5.00 -9.99
C ILE A 47 13.02 -5.80 -8.71
N PHE A 48 12.96 -5.13 -7.57
CA PHE A 48 12.78 -5.77 -6.26
C PHE A 48 11.47 -6.56 -6.18
N TRP A 49 10.35 -5.95 -6.59
CA TRP A 49 9.06 -6.64 -6.63
C TRP A 49 9.04 -7.78 -7.64
N SER A 50 9.70 -7.63 -8.79
CA SER A 50 9.78 -8.71 -9.80
C SER A 50 10.56 -9.92 -9.29
N ILE A 51 11.64 -9.68 -8.54
CA ILE A 51 12.42 -10.74 -7.89
C ILE A 51 11.56 -11.48 -6.86
N ILE A 52 10.88 -10.76 -5.96
CA ILE A 52 10.00 -11.39 -4.96
C ILE A 52 8.90 -12.21 -5.64
N LYS A 53 8.28 -11.66 -6.67
CA LYS A 53 7.25 -12.35 -7.46
C LYS A 53 7.74 -13.68 -8.02
N MET A 54 9.01 -13.74 -8.44
CA MET A 54 9.61 -14.95 -9.01
C MET A 54 9.85 -16.05 -7.97
N PHE A 55 10.25 -15.69 -6.75
CA PHE A 55 10.64 -16.66 -5.73
C PHE A 55 9.50 -17.07 -4.79
N PHE A 56 8.66 -16.13 -4.37
CA PHE A 56 7.68 -16.34 -3.29
C PHE A 56 6.23 -16.16 -3.73
N GLY A 57 5.98 -15.51 -4.87
CA GLY A 57 4.66 -15.00 -5.20
C GLY A 57 4.29 -13.75 -4.39
N LEU A 58 3.42 -12.91 -4.94
CA LEU A 58 3.02 -11.62 -4.32
C LEU A 58 1.56 -11.55 -3.92
N ARG A 59 0.75 -12.52 -4.36
CA ARG A 59 -0.70 -12.55 -4.14
C ARG A 59 -1.06 -13.96 -3.69
N VAL A 60 -1.92 -14.05 -2.69
CA VAL A 60 -2.55 -15.30 -2.24
C VAL A 60 -3.37 -15.92 -3.38
N THR A 61 -3.67 -17.21 -3.24
CA THR A 61 -4.49 -17.91 -4.24
C THR A 61 -5.90 -17.31 -4.30
N GLU A 62 -6.63 -17.46 -5.42
CA GLU A 62 -7.98 -16.87 -5.54
C GLU A 62 -8.98 -17.46 -4.53
N GLU A 63 -8.76 -18.69 -4.08
CA GLU A 63 -9.57 -19.35 -3.05
C GLU A 63 -9.33 -18.68 -1.68
N GLU A 64 -8.08 -18.46 -1.28
CA GLU A 64 -7.72 -17.73 -0.06
C GLU A 64 -8.11 -16.24 -0.11
N GLU A 65 -8.12 -15.62 -1.30
CA GLU A 65 -8.61 -14.24 -1.47
C GLU A 65 -10.13 -14.16 -1.28
N THR A 66 -10.87 -15.24 -1.60
CA THR A 66 -12.34 -15.31 -1.47
C THR A 66 -12.75 -15.63 -0.04
N ASP A 67 -12.07 -16.58 0.61
CA ASP A 67 -12.35 -16.97 2.00
C ASP A 67 -11.79 -15.96 3.01
N GLY A 68 -10.84 -15.12 2.59
CA GLY A 68 -10.18 -14.14 3.42
C GLY A 68 -8.92 -14.73 4.07
N VAL A 69 -7.81 -14.01 3.94
CA VAL A 69 -6.49 -14.46 4.40
C VAL A 69 -6.44 -14.72 5.91
N ASP A 70 -7.31 -14.06 6.68
CA ASP A 70 -7.41 -14.26 8.12
C ASP A 70 -7.89 -15.69 8.47
N ILE A 71 -8.74 -16.32 7.64
CA ILE A 71 -9.19 -17.69 7.85
C ILE A 71 -8.06 -18.69 7.58
N SER A 72 -7.28 -18.49 6.51
CA SER A 72 -6.18 -19.39 6.16
C SER A 72 -4.94 -19.23 7.06
N GLU A 73 -4.65 -18.02 7.56
CA GLU A 73 -3.47 -17.77 8.40
C GLU A 73 -3.76 -17.87 9.92
N CYS A 74 -4.93 -17.41 10.38
CA CYS A 74 -5.27 -17.33 11.80
C CYS A 74 -6.36 -18.33 12.24
N GLY A 75 -7.01 -19.05 11.32
CA GLY A 75 -8.08 -20.01 11.64
C GLY A 75 -9.33 -19.38 12.26
N LEU A 76 -9.43 -18.05 12.18
CA LEU A 76 -10.47 -17.22 12.77
C LEU A 76 -10.87 -16.19 11.73
N GLU A 77 -12.16 -16.11 11.43
CA GLU A 77 -12.68 -14.99 10.67
C GLU A 77 -12.47 -13.71 11.50
N ALA A 78 -11.93 -12.63 10.93
CA ALA A 78 -11.62 -11.43 11.72
C ALA A 78 -12.88 -10.73 12.28
N TYR A 79 -14.03 -11.01 11.69
CA TYR A 79 -15.32 -10.37 11.96
C TYR A 79 -16.48 -11.38 11.81
N PRO A 80 -16.51 -12.47 12.61
CA PRO A 80 -17.50 -13.54 12.50
C PRO A 80 -18.94 -13.03 12.71
N GLU A 81 -19.10 -11.93 13.44
CA GLU A 81 -20.38 -11.26 13.70
C GLU A 81 -20.97 -10.53 12.47
N PHE A 82 -20.21 -10.38 11.38
CA PHE A 82 -20.67 -9.71 10.16
C PHE A 82 -20.90 -10.68 8.97
N SER A 83 -20.49 -11.95 9.09
CA SER A 83 -20.47 -12.91 7.96
C SER A 83 -21.74 -13.74 7.81
N LYS A 84 -22.49 -14.03 8.88
CA LYS A 84 -23.78 -14.74 8.79
C LYS A 84 -24.81 -14.18 9.76
N ALA A 85 -25.83 -13.56 9.18
CA ALA A 85 -27.11 -13.18 9.77
C ALA A 85 -27.10 -12.12 10.89
N SER A 86 -27.89 -11.08 10.61
CA SER A 86 -28.67 -10.35 11.60
C SER A 86 -29.02 -11.19 12.84
N GLY A 87 -28.54 -10.79 14.03
CA GLY A 87 -29.24 -11.09 15.28
C GLY A 87 -28.46 -11.66 16.46
N ALA A 88 -27.20 -12.08 16.32
CA ALA A 88 -26.45 -12.60 17.46
C ALA A 88 -25.53 -11.53 18.05
N LYS A 89 -25.87 -11.06 19.27
CA LYS A 89 -25.02 -10.13 20.02
C LYS A 89 -23.70 -10.82 20.39
N PRO A 90 -22.55 -10.12 20.33
CA PRO A 90 -21.27 -10.66 20.76
C PRO A 90 -21.34 -11.14 22.22
N SER A 91 -20.84 -12.35 22.49
CA SER A 91 -20.83 -12.98 23.83
C SER A 91 -19.92 -12.28 24.85
N VAL A 92 -19.28 -11.18 24.46
CA VAL A 92 -18.42 -10.32 25.29
C VAL A 92 -19.24 -9.31 26.11
N TYR A 93 -20.56 -9.31 26.01
CA TYR A 93 -21.41 -8.56 26.93
C TYR A 93 -21.90 -9.48 28.05
N PRO A 94 -21.72 -9.11 29.33
CA PRO A 94 -22.36 -9.86 30.41
C PRO A 94 -23.88 -9.81 30.21
N GLU A 95 -24.54 -10.97 30.31
CA GLU A 95 -25.99 -11.07 30.32
C GLU A 95 -26.54 -10.17 31.43
N GLN A 96 -27.45 -9.28 31.06
CA GLN A 96 -28.21 -8.45 31.99
C GLN A 96 -29.46 -9.21 32.43
#